data_AF-A0A929FQW6-F1
#
_entry.id   AF-A0A929FQW6-F1
#
_cell.length_a   1.000
_cell.length_b   1.000
_cell.length_c   1.000
_cell.angle_alpha   90.00
_cell.angle_beta   90.00
_cell.angle_gamma   90.00
#
_symmetry.space_group_name_H-M   'P 1'
#
loop_
_entity.id
_entity.type
_entity.pdbx_description
1 polymer ?
#
loop_
_entity_poly.entity_id
_entity_poly.type
_entity_poly.pdbx_seq_one_letter_code
_entity_poly.pdbx_strand_id
1 'polypeptide(L)'
;MTSGKPYEISISLKIFGIATSMLGLLIVMVCFSSNRLRRVNLEITALAESIIPISDRVAQVGIHALEQELYFERILKLYEIEPLNRAQIAREKAQFEQQGNRVDQKLAAAVQLTQKAIAHAKITANEQELAQIMPMLAQIKKKHQEFHDYGTTVFKQLEADKSAAAPQLEAGLKVKERQFNQEIAAIVIKLEDFTTTAAHKGQNHQQQVQQLSLLVSIFTTGFGL
;
A
#
# COMPACT_ATOMS: atom_id res chain seq x y z
N MET A 1 39.60 -57.19 -42.89
CA MET A 1 38.55 -56.24 -43.34
C MET A 1 37.20 -56.82 -42.94
N THR A 2 36.57 -56.34 -41.87
CA THR A 2 35.24 -56.79 -41.43
C THR A 2 34.34 -55.59 -41.13
N SER A 3 33.38 -55.39 -42.03
CA SER A 3 32.00 -54.89 -41.86
C SER A 3 31.71 -53.88 -40.73
N GLY A 4 31.51 -52.62 -41.11
CA GLY A 4 30.70 -51.66 -40.35
C GLY A 4 29.29 -51.61 -40.92
N LYS A 5 28.32 -52.22 -40.23
CA LYS A 5 26.89 -52.09 -40.58
C LYS A 5 26.38 -50.70 -40.17
N PRO A 6 25.66 -49.97 -41.03
CA PRO A 6 25.01 -48.73 -40.62
C PRO A 6 23.86 -49.05 -39.65
N TYR A 7 23.81 -48.38 -38.49
CA TYR A 7 22.68 -48.46 -37.56
C TYR A 7 21.45 -47.78 -38.20
N GLU A 8 20.58 -48.56 -38.84
CA GLU A 8 19.26 -48.07 -39.24
C GLU A 8 18.38 -47.96 -37.99
N ILE A 9 18.23 -46.75 -37.48
CA ILE A 9 17.34 -46.45 -36.35
C ILE A 9 15.90 -46.79 -36.75
N SER A 10 15.26 -47.71 -36.01
CA SER A 10 13.89 -48.15 -36.29
C SER A 10 12.91 -46.96 -36.22
N ILE A 11 11.94 -46.95 -37.13
CA ILE A 11 10.91 -45.89 -37.22
C ILE A 11 10.17 -45.73 -35.88
N SER A 12 9.96 -46.83 -35.17
CA SER A 12 9.34 -46.86 -33.83
C SER A 12 10.16 -46.11 -32.79
N LEU A 13 11.50 -46.16 -32.84
CA LEU A 13 12.36 -45.39 -31.91
C LEU A 13 12.33 -43.89 -32.23
N LYS A 14 12.17 -43.51 -33.50
CA LYS A 14 12.00 -42.11 -33.91
C LYS A 14 10.69 -41.52 -33.39
N ILE A 15 9.58 -42.24 -33.58
CA ILE A 15 8.26 -41.83 -33.09
C ILE A 15 8.24 -41.76 -31.56
N PHE A 16 8.82 -42.76 -30.89
CA PHE A 16 8.89 -42.78 -29.42
C PHE A 16 9.77 -41.66 -28.86
N GLY A 17 10.88 -41.33 -29.53
CA GLY A 17 11.75 -40.21 -29.16
C GLY A 17 11.05 -38.86 -29.25
N ILE A 18 10.29 -38.61 -30.33
CA ILE A 18 9.50 -37.39 -30.50
C ILE A 18 8.41 -37.28 -29.43
N ALA A 19 7.65 -38.36 -29.21
CA ALA A 19 6.59 -38.38 -28.19
C ALA A 19 7.15 -38.13 -26.78
N THR A 20 8.28 -38.75 -26.43
CA THR A 20 8.94 -38.56 -25.14
C THR A 20 9.50 -37.13 -24.98
N SER A 21 10.07 -36.57 -26.06
CA SER A 21 10.56 -35.19 -26.08
C SER A 21 9.43 -34.18 -25.89
N MET A 22 8.30 -34.36 -26.58
CA MET A 22 7.10 -33.53 -26.42
C MET A 22 6.56 -33.60 -24.99
N LEU A 23 6.50 -34.81 -24.41
CA LEU A 23 6.05 -34.98 -23.03
C LEU A 23 6.99 -34.28 -22.03
N GLY A 24 8.30 -34.38 -22.23
CA GLY A 24 9.29 -33.68 -21.41
C GLY A 24 9.13 -32.16 -21.47
N LEU A 25 8.91 -31.61 -22.67
CA LEU A 25 8.67 -30.18 -22.88
C LEU A 25 7.39 -29.69 -22.19
N LEU A 26 6.32 -30.48 -22.26
CA LEU A 26 5.07 -30.18 -21.55
C LEU A 26 5.27 -30.15 -20.03
N ILE A 27 6.03 -31.09 -19.47
CA ILE A 27 6.32 -31.12 -18.02
C ILE A 27 7.11 -29.87 -17.60
N VAL A 28 8.13 -29.48 -18.37
CA VAL A 28 8.91 -28.26 -18.10
C VAL A 28 8.01 -27.01 -18.17
N MET A 29 7.14 -26.94 -19.17
CA MET A 29 6.18 -25.83 -19.33
C MET A 29 5.22 -25.75 -18.13
N VAL A 30 4.65 -26.87 -17.70
CA VAL A 30 3.73 -26.92 -16.55
C VAL A 30 4.44 -26.50 -15.27
N CYS A 31 5.68 -26.95 -15.04
CA CYS A 31 6.46 -26.56 -13.86
C CYS A 31 6.76 -25.05 -13.86
N PHE A 32 7.18 -24.51 -15.00
CA PHE A 32 7.51 -23.09 -15.14
C PHE A 32 6.27 -22.20 -14.99
N SER A 33 5.17 -22.57 -15.66
CA SER A 33 3.89 -21.89 -15.59
C SER A 33 3.35 -21.90 -14.15
N SER A 34 3.39 -23.06 -13.47
CA SER A 34 2.94 -23.19 -12.08
C SER A 34 3.73 -22.30 -11.12
N ASN A 35 5.05 -22.23 -11.24
CA ASN A 35 5.86 -21.37 -10.39
C ASN A 35 5.58 -19.88 -10.61
N ARG A 36 5.32 -19.47 -11.85
CA ARG A 36 5.00 -18.07 -12.17
C ARG A 36 3.59 -17.68 -11.75
N LEU A 37 2.61 -18.55 -11.99
CA LEU A 37 1.24 -18.33 -11.57
C LEU A 37 1.14 -18.22 -10.05
N ARG A 38 1.93 -19.03 -9.31
CA ARG A 38 2.06 -18.90 -7.85
C ARG A 38 2.59 -17.53 -7.45
N ARG A 39 3.62 -16.99 -8.11
CA ARG A 39 4.13 -15.64 -7.81
C ARG A 39 3.10 -14.55 -8.06
N VAL A 40 2.40 -14.59 -9.20
CA VAL A 40 1.32 -13.64 -9.50
C VAL A 40 0.21 -13.71 -8.46
N ASN A 41 -0.19 -14.91 -8.04
CA ASN A 41 -1.20 -15.09 -7.02
C ASN A 41 -0.76 -14.50 -5.66
N LEU A 42 0.51 -14.67 -5.28
CA LEU A 42 1.07 -14.05 -4.08
C LEU A 42 1.08 -12.53 -4.15
N GLU A 43 1.42 -11.94 -5.30
CA GLU A 43 1.38 -10.48 -5.52
C GLU A 43 -0.05 -9.93 -5.41
N ILE A 44 -1.03 -10.59 -6.03
CA ILE A 44 -2.45 -10.21 -5.95
C ILE A 44 -2.99 -10.35 -4.53
N THR A 45 -2.63 -11.43 -3.83
CA THR A 45 -3.03 -11.67 -2.44
C THR A 45 -2.46 -10.59 -1.52
N ALA A 46 -1.19 -10.22 -1.69
CA ALA A 46 -0.56 -9.14 -0.93
C ALA A 46 -1.28 -7.79 -1.16
N LEU A 47 -1.70 -7.50 -2.39
CA LEU A 47 -2.50 -6.30 -2.67
C LEU A 47 -3.86 -6.33 -1.98
N ALA A 48 -4.63 -7.39 -2.20
CA ALA A 48 -6.01 -7.50 -1.75
C ALA A 48 -6.11 -7.59 -0.23
N GLU A 49 -5.23 -8.36 0.42
CA GLU A 49 -5.32 -8.65 1.85
C GLU A 49 -4.50 -7.68 2.71
N SER A 50 -3.54 -6.95 2.14
CA SER A 50 -2.67 -6.05 2.90
C SER A 50 -2.72 -4.60 2.41
N ILE A 51 -2.32 -4.32 1.17
CA ILE A 51 -2.13 -2.94 0.71
C ILE A 51 -3.45 -2.17 0.64
N ILE A 52 -4.51 -2.78 0.08
CA ILE A 52 -5.83 -2.15 -0.01
C ILE A 52 -6.38 -1.81 1.39
N PRO A 53 -6.41 -2.74 2.37
CA PRO A 53 -6.81 -2.42 3.74
C PRO A 53 -5.96 -1.32 4.40
N ILE A 54 -4.65 -1.31 4.19
CA ILE A 54 -3.77 -0.25 4.75
C ILE A 54 -4.13 1.10 4.13
N SER A 55 -4.32 1.15 2.81
CA SER A 55 -4.73 2.35 2.07
C SER A 55 -6.07 2.91 2.57
N ASP A 56 -7.06 2.05 2.78
CA ASP A 56 -8.36 2.45 3.36
C ASP A 56 -8.20 3.09 4.75
N ARG A 57 -7.34 2.53 5.62
CA ARG A 57 -7.09 3.12 6.93
C ARG A 57 -6.39 4.47 6.84
N VAL A 58 -5.41 4.60 5.97
CA VAL A 58 -4.69 5.87 5.74
C VAL A 58 -5.62 6.93 5.13
N ALA A 59 -6.51 6.56 4.22
CA ALA A 59 -7.52 7.48 3.70
C ALA A 59 -8.45 8.00 4.80
N GLN A 60 -8.88 7.11 5.72
CA GLN A 60 -9.69 7.50 6.88
C GLN A 60 -8.92 8.40 7.87
N VAL A 61 -7.61 8.23 8.02
CA VAL A 61 -6.75 9.17 8.76
C VAL A 61 -6.85 10.56 8.15
N GLY A 62 -6.71 10.68 6.83
CA GLY A 62 -6.83 11.96 6.12
C GLY A 62 -8.20 12.62 6.30
N ILE A 63 -9.29 11.85 6.20
CA ILE A 63 -10.65 12.36 6.41
C ILE A 63 -10.80 12.93 7.83
N HIS A 64 -10.43 12.17 8.86
CA HIS A 64 -10.57 12.63 10.24
C HIS A 64 -9.60 13.77 10.58
N ALA A 65 -8.43 13.82 9.96
CA ALA A 65 -7.50 14.96 10.07
C ALA A 65 -8.13 16.26 9.53
N LEU A 66 -8.71 16.21 8.33
CA LEU A 66 -9.41 17.35 7.74
C LEU A 66 -10.62 17.79 8.57
N GLU A 67 -11.38 16.83 9.12
CA GLU A 67 -12.47 17.14 10.04
C GLU A 67 -11.96 17.83 11.31
N GLN A 68 -10.86 17.34 11.89
CA GLN A 68 -10.22 17.93 13.08
C GLN A 68 -9.77 19.38 12.80
N GLU A 69 -9.13 19.63 11.65
CA GLU A 69 -8.72 20.96 11.19
C GLU A 69 -9.91 21.92 11.03
N LEU A 70 -11.00 21.44 10.44
CA LEU A 70 -12.23 22.22 10.31
C LEU A 70 -12.80 22.63 11.67
N TYR A 71 -12.81 21.72 12.65
CA TYR A 71 -13.24 22.04 14.00
C TYR A 71 -12.33 23.06 14.67
N PHE A 72 -11.01 22.98 14.45
CA PHE A 72 -10.07 23.98 14.93
C PHE A 72 -10.37 25.38 14.37
N GLU A 73 -10.52 25.52 13.05
CA GLU A 73 -10.83 26.78 12.38
C GLU A 73 -12.17 27.37 12.85
N ARG A 74 -13.19 26.51 13.07
CA ARG A 74 -14.47 26.93 13.66
C ARG A 74 -14.30 27.47 15.07
N ILE A 75 -13.47 26.84 15.89
CA ILE A 75 -13.18 27.31 17.25
C ILE A 75 -12.53 28.68 17.18
N LEU A 76 -11.50 28.88 16.35
CA LEU A 76 -10.85 30.18 16.19
C LEU A 76 -11.85 31.28 15.82
N LYS A 77 -12.67 31.03 14.80
CA LYS A 77 -13.70 31.96 14.37
C LYS A 77 -14.71 32.31 15.46
N LEU A 78 -15.06 31.36 16.33
CA LEU A 78 -15.97 31.60 17.46
C LEU A 78 -15.34 32.48 18.55
N TYR A 79 -14.01 32.51 18.68
CA TYR A 79 -13.30 33.42 19.58
C TYR A 79 -13.20 34.85 19.02
N GLU A 80 -13.50 35.08 17.74
CA GLU A 80 -13.51 36.41 17.12
C GLU A 80 -14.88 37.11 17.19
N ILE A 81 -15.94 36.38 17.58
CA ILE A 81 -17.33 36.88 17.59
C ILE A 81 -17.75 37.21 19.02
N GLU A 82 -18.16 38.46 19.23
CA GLU A 82 -18.75 38.92 20.49
C GLU A 82 -20.29 39.02 20.41
N PRO A 83 -21.04 38.56 21.44
CA PRO A 83 -20.55 37.94 22.67
C PRO A 83 -20.10 36.48 22.45
N LEU A 84 -19.06 36.07 23.16
CA LEU A 84 -18.50 34.72 23.08
C LEU A 84 -19.52 33.60 23.40
N ASN A 85 -19.81 32.72 22.43
CA ASN A 85 -20.68 31.56 22.63
C ASN A 85 -19.90 30.37 23.22
N ARG A 86 -19.65 30.41 24.54
CA ARG A 86 -18.88 29.38 25.26
C ARG A 86 -19.44 27.96 25.12
N ALA A 87 -20.76 27.82 25.05
CA ALA A 87 -21.40 26.51 24.89
C ALA A 87 -21.10 25.90 23.52
N GLN A 88 -21.10 26.71 22.46
CA GLN A 88 -20.73 26.26 21.13
C GLN A 88 -19.24 25.94 21.04
N ILE A 89 -18.36 26.79 21.57
CA ILE A 89 -16.92 26.55 21.62
C ILE A 89 -16.60 25.21 22.30
N ALA A 90 -17.23 24.90 23.43
CA ALA A 90 -17.04 23.63 24.12
C ALA A 90 -17.45 22.42 23.27
N ARG A 91 -18.53 22.54 22.47
CA ARG A 91 -18.97 21.48 21.54
C ARG A 91 -17.97 21.28 20.41
N GLU A 92 -17.49 22.35 19.78
CA GLU A 92 -16.51 22.24 18.70
C GLU A 92 -15.17 21.67 19.23
N LYS A 93 -14.74 22.04 20.45
CA LYS A 93 -13.57 21.43 21.12
C LYS A 93 -13.75 19.92 21.33
N ALA A 94 -14.92 19.49 21.80
CA ALA A 94 -15.20 18.07 21.94
C ALA A 94 -15.15 17.32 20.60
N GLN A 95 -15.57 17.97 19.50
CA GLN A 95 -15.45 17.41 18.16
C GLN A 95 -13.99 17.35 17.68
N PHE A 96 -13.20 18.39 17.92
CA PHE A 96 -11.74 18.38 17.66
C PHE A 96 -11.05 17.19 18.35
N GLU A 97 -11.32 17.00 19.65
CA GLU A 97 -10.80 15.87 20.42
C GLU A 97 -11.27 14.52 19.87
N GLN A 98 -12.56 14.41 19.54
CA GLN A 98 -13.13 13.19 18.99
C GLN A 98 -12.46 12.80 17.67
N GLN A 99 -12.22 13.76 16.78
CA GLN A 99 -11.57 13.49 15.49
C GLN A 99 -10.08 13.16 15.66
N GLY A 100 -9.38 13.82 16.59
CA GLY A 100 -8.01 13.45 16.95
C GLY A 100 -7.91 12.00 17.43
N ASN A 101 -8.82 11.57 18.30
CA ASN A 101 -8.86 10.18 18.75
C ASN A 101 -9.15 9.19 17.60
N ARG A 102 -9.99 9.57 16.64
CA ARG A 102 -10.27 8.73 15.45
C ARG A 102 -9.04 8.61 14.56
N VAL A 103 -8.30 9.69 14.35
CA VAL A 103 -7.00 9.67 13.65
C VAL A 103 -6.07 8.65 14.30
N ASP A 104 -5.87 8.73 15.62
CA ASP A 104 -5.02 7.80 16.37
C ASP A 104 -5.47 6.35 16.24
N GLN A 105 -6.77 6.08 16.33
CA GLN A 105 -7.33 4.74 16.15
C GLN A 105 -7.06 4.17 14.75
N LYS A 106 -7.24 4.98 13.71
CA LYS A 106 -7.00 4.56 12.32
C LYS A 106 -5.52 4.35 12.04
N LEU A 107 -4.64 5.20 12.58
CA LEU A 107 -3.19 5.01 12.52
C LEU A 107 -2.77 3.72 13.22
N ALA A 108 -3.28 3.45 14.43
CA ALA A 108 -3.00 2.21 15.13
C ALA A 108 -3.46 0.97 14.33
N ALA A 109 -4.65 1.04 13.72
CA ALA A 109 -5.14 -0.03 12.86
C ALA A 109 -4.27 -0.22 11.61
N ALA A 110 -3.83 0.86 10.97
CA ALA A 110 -2.91 0.80 9.83
C ALA A 110 -1.59 0.13 10.23
N VAL A 111 -0.99 0.52 11.37
CA VAL A 111 0.23 -0.11 11.90
C VAL A 111 0.04 -1.60 12.15
N GLN A 112 -1.08 -2.01 12.73
CA GLN A 112 -1.36 -3.43 12.96
C GLN A 112 -1.50 -4.21 11.64
N LEU A 113 -2.16 -3.64 10.63
CA LEU A 113 -2.27 -4.25 9.31
C LEU A 113 -0.90 -4.37 8.64
N THR A 114 -0.09 -3.32 8.68
CA THR A 114 1.28 -3.33 8.14
C THR A 114 2.15 -4.38 8.85
N GLN A 115 2.06 -4.50 10.17
CA GLN A 115 2.82 -5.51 10.91
C GLN A 115 2.42 -6.94 10.53
N LYS A 116 1.11 -7.20 10.37
CA LYS A 116 0.60 -8.49 9.87
C LYS A 116 1.09 -8.77 8.45
N ALA A 117 1.04 -7.76 7.58
CA ALA A 117 1.51 -7.85 6.21
C ALA A 117 3.01 -8.18 6.12
N ILE A 118 3.85 -7.51 6.91
CA ILE A 118 5.30 -7.79 6.98
C ILE A 118 5.57 -9.22 7.46
N ALA A 119 4.85 -9.68 8.50
CA ALA A 119 4.99 -11.04 9.00
C ALA A 119 4.64 -12.10 7.94
N HIS A 120 3.62 -11.84 7.11
CA HIS A 120 3.27 -12.70 5.99
C HIS A 120 4.26 -12.58 4.82
N ALA A 121 4.75 -11.38 4.53
CA ALA A 121 5.63 -11.08 3.40
C ALA A 121 7.06 -11.64 3.53
N LYS A 122 7.52 -11.90 4.76
CA LYS A 122 8.75 -12.68 5.03
C LYS A 122 8.77 -14.05 4.34
N ILE A 123 7.59 -14.55 3.96
CA ILE A 123 7.41 -15.83 3.30
C ILE A 123 7.32 -15.67 1.75
N THR A 124 6.99 -14.48 1.24
CA THR A 124 6.53 -14.26 -0.16
C THR A 124 7.30 -13.23 -0.98
N ALA A 125 8.38 -12.64 -0.44
CA ALA A 125 9.35 -11.76 -1.12
C ALA A 125 8.98 -10.27 -1.32
N ASN A 126 8.00 -9.73 -0.59
CA ASN A 126 7.61 -8.30 -0.61
C ASN A 126 7.98 -7.53 0.68
N GLU A 127 8.83 -8.10 1.54
CA GLU A 127 9.14 -7.57 2.87
C GLU A 127 9.74 -6.16 2.83
N GLN A 128 10.69 -5.89 1.93
CA GLN A 128 11.37 -4.60 1.84
C GLN A 128 10.42 -3.44 1.48
N GLU A 129 9.46 -3.70 0.59
CA GLU A 129 8.48 -2.69 0.16
C GLU A 129 7.54 -2.34 1.34
N LEU A 130 6.99 -3.35 2.02
CA LEU A 130 6.12 -3.14 3.19
C LEU A 130 6.86 -2.55 4.40
N ALA A 131 8.15 -2.85 4.57
CA ALA A 131 8.96 -2.30 5.64
C ALA A 131 9.13 -0.76 5.55
N GLN A 132 8.97 -0.17 4.37
CA GLN A 132 9.02 1.29 4.17
C GLN A 132 7.76 2.00 4.70
N ILE A 133 6.63 1.30 4.86
CA ILE A 133 5.35 1.89 5.32
C ILE A 133 5.38 2.21 6.82
N MET A 134 6.00 1.33 7.62
CA MET A 134 6.09 1.49 9.08
C MET A 134 6.70 2.82 9.56
N PRO A 135 7.88 3.25 9.07
CA PRO A 135 8.45 4.53 9.48
C PRO A 135 7.59 5.72 9.05
N MET A 136 6.89 5.64 7.91
CA MET A 136 5.96 6.68 7.46
C MET A 136 4.75 6.79 8.40
N LEU A 137 4.13 5.68 8.78
CA LEU A 137 3.04 5.66 9.77
C LEU A 137 3.47 6.24 11.12
N ALA A 138 4.69 5.90 11.57
CA ALA A 138 5.24 6.45 12.81
C ALA A 138 5.45 7.97 12.74
N GLN A 139 5.91 8.46 11.60
CA GLN A 139 6.09 9.89 11.35
C GLN A 139 4.75 10.64 11.30
N ILE A 140 3.73 10.09 10.64
CA ILE A 140 2.37 10.65 10.63
C ILE A 140 1.83 10.76 12.05
N LYS A 141 1.96 9.70 12.86
CA LYS A 141 1.55 9.70 14.26
C LYS A 141 2.24 10.81 15.05
N LYS A 142 3.56 10.94 14.90
CA LYS A 142 4.32 12.00 15.56
C LYS A 142 3.82 13.39 15.17
N LYS A 143 3.58 13.63 13.88
CA LYS A 143 3.09 14.93 13.39
C LYS A 143 1.67 15.23 13.82
N HIS A 144 0.80 14.22 13.88
CA HIS A 144 -0.54 14.35 14.43
C HIS A 144 -0.51 14.78 15.90
N GLN A 145 0.33 14.14 16.72
CA GLN A 145 0.51 14.52 18.13
C GLN A 145 1.03 15.95 18.28
N GLU A 146 2.06 16.33 17.50
CA GLU A 146 2.56 17.72 17.48
C GLU A 146 1.46 18.74 17.11
N PHE A 147 0.60 18.41 16.14
CA PHE A 147 -0.53 19.26 15.74
C PHE A 147 -1.60 19.34 16.84
N HIS A 148 -2.01 18.20 17.38
CA HIS A 148 -3.06 18.10 18.39
C HIS A 148 -2.67 18.80 19.70
N ASP A 149 -1.46 18.56 20.19
CA ASP A 149 -0.93 19.18 21.42
C ASP A 149 -0.81 20.70 21.27
N TYR A 150 -0.37 21.16 20.09
CA TYR A 150 -0.29 22.58 19.80
C TYR A 150 -1.67 23.21 19.73
N GLY A 151 -2.65 22.58 19.04
CA GLY A 151 -4.03 23.06 18.98
C GLY A 151 -4.67 23.20 20.37
N THR A 152 -4.48 22.21 21.23
CA THR A 152 -4.92 22.25 22.63
C THR A 152 -4.26 23.40 23.41
N THR A 153 -2.99 23.68 23.14
CA THR A 153 -2.28 24.81 23.74
C THR A 153 -2.84 26.15 23.28
N VAL A 154 -3.16 26.29 21.98
CA VAL A 154 -3.83 27.48 21.43
C VAL A 154 -5.17 27.71 22.13
N PHE A 155 -5.99 26.66 22.28
CA PHE A 155 -7.28 26.76 22.95
C PHE A 155 -7.17 27.27 24.39
N LYS A 156 -6.18 26.80 25.16
CA LYS A 156 -5.95 27.27 26.54
C LYS A 156 -5.53 28.74 26.58
N GLN A 157 -4.77 29.21 25.59
CA GLN A 157 -4.34 30.61 25.52
C GLN A 157 -5.47 31.55 25.13
N LEU A 158 -6.35 31.12 24.21
CA LEU A 158 -7.55 31.87 23.83
C LEU A 158 -8.53 32.00 25.01
N GLU A 159 -8.69 30.97 25.84
CA GLU A 159 -9.51 31.04 27.06
C GLU A 159 -8.95 32.01 28.12
N ALA A 160 -7.63 32.22 28.13
CA ALA A 160 -6.94 33.11 29.06
C ALA A 160 -6.93 34.58 28.60
N ASP A 161 -7.79 34.95 27.64
CA ASP A 161 -7.94 36.31 27.08
C ASP A 161 -6.66 36.92 26.48
N LYS A 162 -5.70 36.07 26.07
CA LYS A 162 -4.46 36.51 25.41
C LYS A 162 -4.68 36.76 23.91
N SER A 163 -5.74 37.50 23.57
CA SER A 163 -6.19 37.78 22.20
C SER A 163 -5.07 38.35 21.29
N ALA A 164 -4.15 39.14 21.86
CA ALA A 164 -3.01 39.70 21.13
C ALA A 164 -2.02 38.65 20.55
N ALA A 165 -2.00 37.42 21.05
CA ALA A 165 -1.12 36.35 20.56
C ALA A 165 -1.78 35.46 19.48
N ALA A 166 -3.08 35.60 19.24
CA ALA A 166 -3.86 34.70 18.37
C ALA A 166 -3.29 34.55 16.95
N PRO A 167 -2.84 35.60 16.24
CA PRO A 167 -2.35 35.45 14.86
C PRO A 167 -1.04 34.64 14.76
N GLN A 168 -0.13 34.79 15.73
CA GLN A 168 1.13 34.02 15.75
C GLN A 168 0.88 32.55 16.11
N LEU A 169 -0.06 32.30 17.03
CA LEU A 169 -0.47 30.95 17.39
C LEU A 169 -1.12 30.23 16.22
N GLU A 170 -2.04 30.89 15.51
CA GLU A 170 -2.66 30.36 14.30
C GLU A 170 -1.63 30.03 13.21
N ALA A 171 -0.68 30.94 12.94
CA ALA A 171 0.38 30.70 11.96
C ALA A 171 1.24 29.49 12.32
N GLY A 172 1.57 29.32 13.60
CA GLY A 172 2.31 28.17 14.10
C GLY A 172 1.55 26.85 13.93
N LEU A 173 0.23 26.85 14.18
CA LEU A 173 -0.57 25.65 13.95
C LEU A 173 -0.70 25.31 12.47
N LYS A 174 -0.91 26.29 11.59
CA LYS A 174 -0.97 26.05 10.13
C LYS A 174 0.32 25.42 9.59
N VAL A 175 1.47 25.70 10.20
CA VAL A 175 2.71 24.98 9.87
C VAL A 175 2.63 23.50 10.29
N LYS A 176 2.15 23.21 11.50
CA LYS A 176 1.99 21.83 11.99
C LYS A 176 0.97 21.03 11.18
N GLU A 177 -0.16 21.64 10.88
CA GLU A 177 -1.20 21.13 9.98
C GLU A 177 -0.61 20.73 8.62
N ARG A 178 0.08 21.66 7.94
CA ARG A 178 0.72 21.37 6.65
C ARG A 178 1.73 20.23 6.72
N GLN A 179 2.56 20.21 7.77
CA GLN A 179 3.53 19.12 7.96
C GLN A 179 2.81 17.77 8.14
N PHE A 180 1.75 17.74 8.93
CA PHE A 180 0.95 16.52 9.13
C PHE A 180 0.30 16.05 7.82
N ASN A 181 -0.35 16.95 7.09
CA ASN A 181 -0.99 16.64 5.81
C ASN A 181 -0.01 16.20 4.72
N GLN A 182 1.22 16.74 4.72
CA GLN A 182 2.29 16.29 3.83
C GLN A 182 2.69 14.83 4.09
N GLU A 183 2.79 14.41 5.35
CA GLU A 183 3.12 13.03 5.69
C GLU A 183 1.98 12.06 5.29
N ILE A 184 0.71 12.47 5.44
CA ILE A 184 -0.45 11.71 4.96
C ILE A 184 -0.39 11.57 3.43
N ALA A 185 -0.16 12.67 2.71
CA ALA A 185 -0.07 12.64 1.25
C ALA A 185 1.08 11.74 0.77
N ALA A 186 2.24 11.80 1.43
CA ALA A 186 3.40 11.00 1.08
C ALA A 186 3.11 9.49 1.19
N ILE A 187 2.41 9.04 2.25
CA ILE A 187 2.07 7.62 2.39
C ILE A 187 1.00 7.17 1.41
N VAL A 188 0.03 8.03 1.07
CA VAL A 188 -1.00 7.73 0.05
C VAL A 188 -0.33 7.49 -1.29
N ILE A 189 0.53 8.42 -1.73
CA ILE A 189 1.31 8.28 -2.97
C ILE A 189 2.13 6.99 -2.94
N LYS A 190 2.77 6.68 -1.80
CA LYS A 190 3.56 5.45 -1.67
C LYS A 190 2.73 4.18 -1.83
N LEU A 191 1.51 4.16 -1.29
CA LEU A 191 0.58 3.02 -1.40
C LEU A 191 0.00 2.89 -2.82
N GLU A 192 -0.23 4.01 -3.51
CA GLU A 192 -0.60 4.05 -4.93
C GLU A 192 0.52 3.51 -5.82
N ASP A 193 1.76 3.92 -5.58
CA ASP A 193 2.95 3.44 -6.28
C ASP A 193 3.12 1.92 -6.13
N PHE A 194 2.90 1.39 -4.92
CA PHE A 194 2.93 -0.06 -4.71
C PHE A 194 1.81 -0.78 -5.44
N THR A 195 0.60 -0.22 -5.41
CA THR A 195 -0.55 -0.79 -6.13
C THR A 195 -0.28 -0.84 -7.64
N THR A 196 0.24 0.25 -8.20
CA THR A 196 0.58 0.38 -9.62
C THR A 196 1.72 -0.55 -10.02
N THR A 197 2.78 -0.60 -9.20
CA THR A 197 3.95 -1.47 -9.46
C THR A 197 3.55 -2.94 -9.44
N ALA A 198 2.73 -3.36 -8.48
CA ALA A 198 2.24 -4.73 -8.39
C ALA A 198 1.30 -5.09 -9.56
N ALA A 199 0.46 -4.16 -10.01
CA ALA A 199 -0.35 -4.34 -11.22
C ALA A 199 0.52 -4.55 -12.48
N HIS A 200 1.56 -3.73 -12.66
CA HIS A 200 2.50 -3.87 -13.78
C HIS A 200 3.34 -5.15 -13.71
N LYS A 201 3.83 -5.53 -12.52
CA LYS A 201 4.54 -6.82 -12.32
C LYS A 201 3.64 -7.99 -12.71
N GLY A 202 2.37 -7.98 -12.30
CA GLY A 202 1.37 -8.97 -12.69
C GLY A 202 1.19 -9.06 -14.21
N GLN A 203 1.08 -7.93 -14.89
CA GLN A 203 0.95 -7.87 -16.35
C GLN A 203 2.18 -8.45 -17.08
N ASN A 204 3.39 -8.11 -16.63
CA ASN A 204 4.63 -8.63 -17.22
C ASN A 204 4.78 -10.14 -17.01
N HIS A 205 4.43 -10.65 -15.82
CA HIS A 205 4.42 -12.08 -15.56
C HIS A 205 3.43 -12.82 -16.48
N GLN A 206 2.27 -12.22 -16.77
CA GLN A 206 1.26 -12.80 -17.66
C GLN A 206 1.73 -12.82 -19.13
N GLN A 207 2.35 -11.75 -19.63
CA GLN A 207 2.90 -11.71 -21.00
C GLN A 207 4.00 -12.74 -21.22
N GLN A 208 4.89 -12.94 -20.25
CA GLN A 208 5.96 -13.92 -20.37
C GLN A 208 5.44 -15.36 -20.34
N VAL A 209 4.36 -15.63 -19.59
CA VAL A 209 3.67 -16.94 -19.63
C VAL A 209 3.00 -17.16 -21.00
N GLN A 210 2.40 -16.13 -21.59
CA GLN A 210 1.82 -16.20 -22.93
C GLN A 210 2.88 -16.45 -24.01
N GLN A 211 4.00 -15.71 -23.99
CA GLN A 211 5.09 -15.88 -24.95
C GLN A 211 5.69 -17.28 -24.89
N LEU A 212 5.92 -17.82 -23.69
CA LEU A 212 6.42 -19.18 -23.52
C LEU A 212 5.41 -20.22 -24.03
N SER A 213 4.12 -20.03 -23.75
CA SER A 213 3.06 -20.90 -24.26
C SER A 213 2.99 -20.90 -25.79
N LEU A 214 3.23 -19.75 -26.42
CA LEU A 214 3.21 -19.59 -27.87
C LEU A 214 4.42 -20.28 -28.52
N LEU A 215 5.61 -20.14 -27.93
CA LEU A 215 6.83 -20.85 -28.37
C LEU A 215 6.69 -22.37 -28.26
N VAL A 216 6.16 -22.88 -27.12
CA VAL A 216 5.90 -24.31 -26.94
C VAL A 216 4.89 -24.80 -27.97
N SER A 217 3.81 -24.05 -28.21
CA SER A 217 2.77 -24.42 -29.18
C SER A 217 3.31 -24.54 -30.61
N ILE A 218 4.15 -23.58 -31.04
CA ILE A 218 4.81 -23.61 -32.35
C ILE A 218 5.72 -24.83 -32.45
N PHE A 219 6.52 -25.12 -31.42
CA PHE A 219 7.41 -26.28 -31.41
C PHE A 219 6.62 -27.60 -31.50
N THR A 220 5.54 -27.76 -30.73
CA THR A 220 4.68 -28.95 -30.80
C THR A 220 3.99 -29.13 -32.14
N THR A 221 3.56 -28.03 -32.78
CA THR A 221 2.85 -28.10 -34.07
C THR A 221 3.84 -28.37 -35.21
N GLY A 222 5.04 -27.78 -35.16
CA GLY A 222 6.06 -27.93 -36.20
C GLY A 222 6.83 -29.25 -36.17
N PHE A 223 6.91 -29.94 -35.02
CA PHE A 223 7.48 -31.29 -34.90
C PHE A 223 6.43 -32.41 -34.91
N GLY A 224 5.15 -32.08 -34.71
CA GLY A 224 4.03 -33.02 -34.74
C GLY A 224 3.41 -33.24 -36.14
N LEU A 225 3.82 -32.44 -37.13
CA LEU A 225 3.56 -32.59 -38.57
C LEU A 225 4.77 -33.23 -39.25
#